data_AF-A0A946E9R1-F1
#
_entry.id   AF-A0A946E9R1-F1
#
_cell.length_a   1.000
_cell.length_b   1.000
_cell.length_c   1.000
_cell.angle_alpha   90.00
_cell.angle_beta   90.00
_cell.angle_gamma   90.00
#
_symmetry.space_group_name_H-M   'P 1'
#
loop_
_entity.id
_entity.type
_entity.pdbx_description
1 polymer ?
#
loop_
_entity_poly.entity_id
_entity_poly.type
_entity_poly.pdbx_seq_one_letter_code
_entity_poly.pdbx_strand_id
1 'polypeptide(L)'
;MKKAILLSILILSVFICFGQSIESLSTIRLNKQKTGMLILGSWAALNMISSPILSRNSSGNMKYFHQMNGYWNSVNLVIAGVGYYTASGQLEGPLDWASAFNEQIKLEKILLFNAGLDIGYIGAGFYLAERSKSTVNKPNRLKGFGQSLILQGSFLLVFDSLFYIALKQTDSQWLELAQNVAVGPNGISMSYRF
;
A
#
# COMPACT_ATOMS: atom_id res chain seq x y z
N MET A 1 -10.69 19.89 5.11
CA MET A 1 -9.51 19.51 5.92
C MET A 1 -9.89 18.68 7.15
N LYS A 2 -10.77 19.16 8.05
CA LYS A 2 -11.20 18.39 9.25
C LYS A 2 -11.84 17.02 8.94
N LYS A 3 -12.61 16.90 7.85
CA LYS A 3 -13.23 15.62 7.41
C LYS A 3 -12.24 14.62 6.79
N ALA A 4 -11.13 15.10 6.22
CA ALA A 4 -10.10 14.23 5.65
C ALA A 4 -9.24 13.59 6.76
N ILE A 5 -8.97 14.34 7.83
CA ILE A 5 -8.25 13.87 9.03
C ILE A 5 -9.07 12.79 9.77
N LEU A 6 -10.40 12.94 9.84
CA LEU A 6 -11.28 11.94 10.45
C LEU A 6 -11.32 10.62 9.67
N LEU A 7 -11.20 10.67 8.33
CA LEU A 7 -11.12 9.47 7.49
C LEU A 7 -9.79 8.74 7.67
N SER A 8 -8.70 9.48 7.93
CA SER A 8 -7.38 8.92 8.25
C SER A 8 -7.36 8.17 9.59
N ILE A 9 -8.11 8.67 10.58
CA ILE A 9 -8.18 8.09 11.94
C ILE A 9 -9.03 6.81 11.96
N LEU A 10 -10.05 6.69 11.10
CA LEU A 10 -10.90 5.49 11.02
C LEU A 10 -10.18 4.26 10.43
N ILE A 11 -9.12 4.48 9.64
CA ILE A 11 -8.30 3.40 9.05
C ILE A 11 -7.38 2.74 10.10
N LEU A 12 -7.07 3.43 11.21
CA LEU A 12 -6.14 2.93 12.23
C LEU A 12 -6.73 1.84 13.15
N SER A 13 -8.05 1.67 13.26
CA SER A 13 -8.65 0.82 14.29
C SER A 13 -8.76 -0.67 13.94
N VAL A 14 -8.30 -1.11 12.77
CA VAL A 14 -8.55 -2.48 12.26
C VAL A 14 -7.45 -3.50 12.64
N PHE A 15 -6.37 -3.09 13.32
CA PHE A 15 -5.14 -3.90 13.40
C PHE A 15 -4.87 -4.67 14.70
N ILE A 16 -5.81 -4.78 15.64
CA ILE A 16 -5.52 -5.41 16.94
C ILE A 16 -6.18 -6.79 17.07
N CYS A 17 -5.38 -7.86 17.08
CA CYS A 17 -5.74 -9.18 17.62
C CYS A 17 -4.48 -9.99 18.02
N PHE A 18 -4.56 -10.80 19.09
CA PHE A 18 -3.45 -11.57 19.69
C PHE A 18 -3.68 -13.10 19.63
N GLY A 19 -2.59 -13.87 19.38
CA GLY A 19 -2.40 -15.31 19.66
C GLY A 19 -2.87 -16.30 18.58
N GLN A 20 -1.96 -16.81 17.72
CA GLN A 20 -2.38 -17.49 16.47
C GLN A 20 -1.42 -18.57 15.90
N SER A 21 -1.99 -19.66 15.34
CA SER A 21 -1.33 -20.71 14.55
C SER A 21 -0.88 -20.22 13.15
N ILE A 22 -0.03 -20.97 12.45
CA ILE A 22 0.47 -20.62 11.09
C ILE A 22 -0.66 -20.30 10.10
N GLU A 23 -1.71 -21.13 10.11
CA GLU A 23 -2.88 -20.95 9.23
C GLU A 23 -3.62 -19.65 9.57
N SER A 24 -3.73 -19.33 10.86
CA SER A 24 -4.33 -18.07 11.30
C SER A 24 -3.44 -16.85 11.02
N LEU A 25 -2.11 -16.94 11.14
CA LEU A 25 -1.19 -15.86 10.72
C LEU A 25 -1.21 -15.61 9.21
N SER A 26 -1.26 -16.67 8.41
CA SER A 26 -1.41 -16.56 6.96
C SER A 26 -2.74 -15.91 6.61
N THR A 27 -3.82 -16.30 7.30
CA THR A 27 -5.14 -15.69 7.15
C THR A 27 -5.14 -14.21 7.55
N ILE A 28 -4.47 -13.84 8.65
CA ILE A 28 -4.27 -12.43 9.03
C ILE A 28 -3.55 -11.67 7.93
N ARG A 29 -2.41 -12.18 7.43
CA ARG A 29 -1.65 -11.54 6.35
C ARG A 29 -2.53 -11.30 5.12
N LEU A 30 -3.26 -12.33 4.69
CA LEU A 30 -4.17 -12.26 3.54
C LEU A 30 -5.31 -11.26 3.77
N ASN A 31 -5.88 -11.22 4.96
CA ASN A 31 -6.92 -10.26 5.30
C ASN A 31 -6.39 -8.82 5.33
N LYS A 32 -5.19 -8.60 5.87
CA LYS A 32 -4.50 -7.29 5.82
C LYS A 32 -4.24 -6.87 4.38
N GLN A 33 -3.77 -7.79 3.52
CA GLN A 33 -3.55 -7.53 2.09
C GLN A 33 -4.85 -7.20 1.35
N LYS A 34 -5.90 -7.99 1.51
CA LYS A 34 -7.22 -7.71 0.91
C LYS A 34 -7.75 -6.36 1.38
N THR A 35 -7.67 -6.07 2.68
CA THR A 35 -8.11 -4.79 3.27
C THR A 35 -7.32 -3.62 2.69
N GLY A 36 -5.99 -3.71 2.64
CA GLY A 36 -5.14 -2.68 2.03
C GLY A 36 -5.51 -2.42 0.56
N MET A 37 -5.73 -3.48 -0.22
CA MET A 37 -6.12 -3.35 -1.62
C MET A 37 -7.53 -2.77 -1.79
N LEU A 38 -8.48 -3.09 -0.90
CA LEU A 38 -9.79 -2.45 -0.89
C LEU A 38 -9.72 -0.96 -0.57
N ILE A 39 -8.86 -0.56 0.39
CA ILE A 39 -8.63 0.86 0.73
C ILE A 39 -8.04 1.60 -0.49
N LEU A 40 -6.96 1.05 -1.06
CA LEU A 40 -6.29 1.64 -2.23
C LEU A 40 -7.24 1.70 -3.44
N GLY A 41 -7.98 0.62 -3.69
CA GLY A 41 -8.95 0.53 -4.79
C GLY A 41 -10.11 1.51 -4.62
N SER A 42 -10.61 1.69 -3.40
CA SER A 42 -11.68 2.66 -3.09
C SER A 42 -11.20 4.09 -3.29
N TRP A 43 -10.01 4.42 -2.79
CA TRP A 43 -9.35 5.71 -3.04
C TRP A 43 -9.19 5.96 -4.55
N ALA A 44 -8.71 4.95 -5.27
CA ALA A 44 -8.48 5.01 -6.70
C ALA A 44 -9.77 5.21 -7.50
N ALA A 45 -10.82 4.45 -7.21
CA ALA A 45 -12.10 4.56 -7.89
C ALA A 45 -12.74 5.94 -7.70
N LEU A 46 -12.75 6.46 -6.46
CA LEU A 46 -13.30 7.79 -6.17
C LEU A 46 -12.55 8.89 -6.92
N ASN A 47 -11.22 8.83 -6.93
CA ASN A 47 -10.40 9.78 -7.66
C ASN A 47 -10.57 9.64 -9.17
N MET A 48 -10.66 8.42 -9.71
CA MET A 48 -10.82 8.18 -11.14
C MET A 48 -12.19 8.69 -11.65
N ILE A 49 -13.27 8.52 -10.88
CA ILE A 49 -14.61 8.99 -11.24
C ILE A 49 -14.69 10.53 -11.16
N SER A 50 -14.15 11.13 -10.11
CA SER A 50 -14.22 12.59 -9.91
C SER A 50 -13.28 13.38 -10.82
N SER A 51 -12.13 12.81 -11.19
CA SER A 51 -11.07 13.51 -11.94
C SER A 51 -11.52 14.08 -13.31
N PRO A 52 -12.24 13.36 -14.18
CA PRO A 52 -12.75 13.92 -15.44
C PRO A 52 -13.71 15.09 -15.22
N ILE A 53 -14.59 15.00 -14.23
CA ILE A 53 -15.59 16.04 -13.91
C ILE A 53 -14.87 17.30 -13.42
N LEU A 54 -13.98 17.14 -12.44
CA LEU A 54 -13.20 18.23 -11.87
C LEU A 54 -12.25 18.85 -12.90
N SER A 55 -11.65 18.05 -13.77
CA SER A 55 -10.79 18.54 -14.84
C SER A 55 -11.54 19.38 -15.86
N ARG A 56 -12.74 18.97 -16.28
CA ARG A 56 -13.58 19.71 -17.23
C ARG A 56 -14.05 21.05 -16.66
N ASN A 57 -14.29 21.12 -15.35
CA ASN A 57 -14.74 22.32 -14.65
C ASN A 57 -13.60 23.20 -14.14
N SER A 58 -12.34 22.85 -14.44
CA SER A 58 -11.16 23.59 -13.99
C SER A 58 -10.40 24.20 -15.17
N SER A 59 -9.62 25.24 -14.89
CA SER A 59 -8.72 25.90 -15.84
C SER A 59 -7.28 25.94 -15.30
N GLY A 60 -6.34 26.45 -16.09
CA GLY A 60 -4.95 26.59 -15.69
C GLY A 60 -4.28 25.26 -15.31
N ASN A 61 -3.46 25.28 -14.25
CA ASN A 61 -2.81 24.10 -13.70
C ASN A 61 -3.79 23.13 -13.02
N MET A 62 -4.90 23.62 -12.46
CA MET A 62 -5.87 22.76 -11.76
C MET A 62 -6.53 21.74 -12.68
N LYS A 63 -6.81 22.13 -13.93
CA LYS A 63 -7.26 21.20 -14.97
C LYS A 63 -6.33 20.00 -15.11
N TYR A 64 -5.02 20.25 -15.19
CA TYR A 64 -4.00 19.24 -15.38
C TYR A 64 -3.71 18.44 -14.10
N PHE A 65 -3.81 19.07 -12.94
CA PHE A 65 -3.79 18.37 -11.66
C PHE A 65 -4.85 17.26 -11.62
N HIS A 66 -6.10 17.57 -11.97
CA HIS A 66 -7.17 16.56 -12.00
C HIS A 66 -6.95 15.50 -13.10
N GLN A 67 -6.39 15.85 -14.26
CA GLN A 67 -6.05 14.85 -15.29
C GLN A 67 -5.03 13.84 -14.76
N MET A 68 -3.93 14.34 -14.19
CA MET A 68 -2.89 13.49 -13.64
C MET A 68 -3.40 12.68 -12.44
N ASN A 69 -4.25 13.26 -11.61
CA ASN A 69 -4.91 12.56 -10.51
C ASN A 69 -5.72 11.37 -11.03
N GLY A 70 -6.46 11.55 -12.12
CA GLY A 70 -7.19 10.46 -12.77
C GLY A 70 -6.25 9.39 -13.31
N TYR A 71 -5.21 9.77 -14.08
CA TYR A 71 -4.25 8.84 -14.65
C TYR A 71 -3.52 8.01 -13.60
N TRP A 72 -3.05 8.65 -12.54
CA TRP A 72 -2.37 7.97 -11.45
C TRP A 72 -3.29 6.99 -10.72
N ASN A 73 -4.53 7.40 -10.46
CA ASN A 73 -5.49 6.51 -9.81
C ASN A 73 -5.96 5.36 -10.71
N SER A 74 -5.86 5.46 -12.04
CA SER A 74 -5.99 4.30 -12.92
C SER A 74 -4.89 3.26 -12.65
N VAL A 75 -3.64 3.71 -12.44
CA VAL A 75 -2.53 2.81 -12.06
C VAL A 75 -2.81 2.18 -10.70
N ASN A 76 -3.20 2.98 -9.69
CA ASN A 76 -3.53 2.48 -8.35
C ASN A 76 -4.66 1.45 -8.39
N LEU A 77 -5.69 1.65 -9.23
CA LEU A 77 -6.81 0.73 -9.35
C LEU A 77 -6.37 -0.62 -9.93
N VAL A 78 -5.45 -0.62 -10.90
CA VAL A 78 -4.85 -1.86 -11.43
C VAL A 78 -4.04 -2.57 -10.36
N ILE A 79 -3.18 -1.85 -9.64
CA ILE A 79 -2.38 -2.40 -8.53
C ILE A 79 -3.30 -3.02 -7.47
N ALA A 80 -4.34 -2.30 -7.05
CA ALA A 80 -5.33 -2.77 -6.10
C ALA A 80 -6.06 -4.03 -6.59
N GLY A 81 -6.51 -4.03 -7.85
CA GLY A 81 -7.22 -5.17 -8.45
C GLY A 81 -6.35 -6.43 -8.51
N VAL A 82 -5.12 -6.32 -9.01
CA VAL A 82 -4.18 -7.44 -9.07
C VAL A 82 -3.78 -7.91 -7.68
N GLY A 83 -3.50 -6.98 -6.75
CA GLY A 83 -3.14 -7.31 -5.37
C GLY A 83 -4.28 -8.02 -4.61
N TYR A 84 -5.53 -7.63 -4.85
CA TYR A 84 -6.70 -8.27 -4.25
C TYR A 84 -6.95 -9.66 -4.85
N TYR A 85 -6.85 -9.79 -6.18
CA TYR A 85 -7.03 -11.05 -6.88
C TYR A 85 -5.98 -12.09 -6.44
N THR A 86 -4.71 -11.68 -6.42
CA THR A 86 -3.61 -12.55 -5.96
C THR A 86 -3.79 -13.00 -4.50
N ALA A 87 -4.19 -12.10 -3.59
CA ALA A 87 -4.48 -12.45 -2.20
C ALA A 87 -5.68 -13.40 -2.06
N SER A 88 -6.65 -13.33 -2.98
CA SER A 88 -7.84 -14.18 -2.95
C SER A 88 -7.56 -15.61 -3.39
N GLY A 89 -6.64 -15.80 -4.34
CA GLY A 89 -6.22 -17.12 -4.81
C GLY A 89 -5.26 -17.88 -3.87
N GLN A 90 -4.71 -17.23 -2.84
CA GLN A 90 -3.75 -17.86 -1.90
C GLN A 90 -4.40 -18.68 -0.77
N LEU A 91 -5.74 -18.71 -0.67
CA LEU A 91 -6.46 -19.39 0.42
C LEU A 91 -6.51 -20.93 0.31
N GLU A 92 -6.03 -21.52 -0.78
CA GLU A 92 -6.34 -22.92 -1.13
C GLU A 92 -5.19 -23.94 -0.92
N GLY A 93 -4.16 -23.63 -0.12
CA GLY A 93 -3.06 -24.58 0.10
C GLY A 93 -2.47 -24.56 1.51
N PRO A 94 -2.19 -25.72 2.14
CA PRO A 94 -1.40 -25.77 3.36
C PRO A 94 0.02 -25.28 3.05
N LEU A 95 0.35 -24.08 3.53
CA LEU A 95 1.72 -23.58 3.54
C LEU A 95 2.42 -24.10 4.78
N ASP A 96 3.61 -24.69 4.60
CA ASP A 96 4.52 -24.88 5.73
C ASP A 96 4.95 -23.52 6.31
N TRP A 97 5.50 -23.55 7.52
CA TRP A 97 5.93 -22.33 8.22
C TRP A 97 6.88 -21.47 7.36
N ALA A 98 7.85 -22.11 6.69
CA ALA A 98 8.89 -21.41 5.94
C ALA A 98 8.31 -20.68 4.72
N SER A 99 7.39 -21.33 4.00
CA SER A 99 6.72 -20.78 2.83
C SER A 99 5.80 -19.62 3.22
N ALA A 100 5.04 -19.77 4.31
CA ALA A 100 4.17 -18.72 4.81
C ALA A 100 4.95 -17.49 5.30
N PHE A 101 6.08 -17.71 5.99
CA PHE A 101 6.99 -16.65 6.41
C PHE A 101 7.69 -15.97 5.22
N ASN A 102 8.10 -16.73 4.21
CA ASN A 102 8.70 -16.15 3.00
C ASN A 102 7.73 -15.24 2.24
N GLU A 103 6.44 -15.60 2.14
CA GLU A 103 5.43 -14.73 1.52
C GLU A 103 5.19 -13.45 2.34
N GLN A 104 5.25 -13.52 3.67
CA GLN A 104 5.23 -12.33 4.55
C GLN A 104 6.40 -11.39 4.23
N ILE A 105 7.64 -11.91 4.26
CA ILE A 105 8.86 -11.12 3.99
C ILE A 105 8.87 -10.56 2.57
N LYS A 106 8.38 -11.31 1.59
CA LYS A 106 8.26 -10.86 0.20
C LYS A 106 7.32 -9.66 0.08
N LEU A 107 6.15 -9.72 0.72
CA LEU A 107 5.20 -8.60 0.73
C LEU A 107 5.81 -7.36 1.40
N GLU A 108 6.49 -7.54 2.53
CA GLU A 108 7.21 -6.46 3.23
C GLU A 108 8.27 -5.79 2.34
N LYS A 109 9.06 -6.58 1.59
CA LYS A 109 10.06 -6.06 0.66
C LYS A 109 9.42 -5.28 -0.49
N ILE A 110 8.29 -5.76 -1.02
CA ILE A 110 7.54 -5.06 -2.07
C ILE A 110 7.07 -3.69 -1.56
N LEU A 111 6.53 -3.61 -0.34
CA LEU A 111 6.07 -2.35 0.25
C LEU A 111 7.23 -1.37 0.48
N LEU A 112 8.37 -1.83 0.97
CA LEU A 112 9.56 -0.98 1.13
C LEU A 112 10.09 -0.46 -0.21
N PHE A 113 10.08 -1.31 -1.24
CA PHE A 113 10.47 -0.92 -2.58
C PHE A 113 9.51 0.15 -3.15
N ASN A 114 8.20 -0.05 -3.00
CA ASN A 114 7.21 0.94 -3.42
C ASN A 114 7.32 2.26 -2.66
N ALA A 115 7.53 2.22 -1.33
CA ALA A 115 7.80 3.41 -0.55
C ALA A 115 9.02 4.20 -1.09
N GLY A 116 10.05 3.50 -1.58
CA GLY A 116 11.17 4.11 -2.30
C GLY A 116 10.75 4.76 -3.62
N LEU A 117 9.90 4.09 -4.42
CA LEU A 117 9.35 4.65 -5.65
C LEU A 117 8.49 5.90 -5.37
N ASP A 118 7.76 5.93 -4.26
CA ASP A 118 6.92 7.06 -3.87
C ASP A 118 7.72 8.32 -3.60
N ILE A 119 8.87 8.19 -2.94
CA ILE A 119 9.85 9.27 -2.80
C ILE A 119 10.29 9.76 -4.18
N GLY A 120 10.53 8.83 -5.12
CA GLY A 120 10.81 9.15 -6.52
C GLY A 120 9.69 9.94 -7.19
N TYR A 121 8.43 9.55 -7.02
CA TYR A 121 7.27 10.27 -7.57
C TYR A 121 7.11 11.66 -6.97
N ILE A 122 7.34 11.82 -5.66
CA ILE A 122 7.34 13.12 -4.99
C ILE A 122 8.45 14.01 -5.57
N GLY A 123 9.67 13.48 -5.69
CA GLY A 123 10.82 14.17 -6.28
C GLY A 123 10.56 14.59 -7.74
N ALA A 124 10.02 13.69 -8.56
CA ALA A 124 9.59 13.99 -9.92
C ALA A 124 8.52 15.08 -9.94
N GLY A 125 7.58 15.04 -9.00
CA GLY A 125 6.54 16.07 -8.87
C GLY A 125 7.10 17.45 -8.54
N PHE A 126 8.06 17.54 -7.61
CA PHE A 126 8.79 18.78 -7.32
C PHE A 126 9.58 19.27 -8.53
N TYR A 127 10.26 18.37 -9.24
CA TYR A 127 10.98 18.71 -10.47
C TYR A 127 10.06 19.32 -11.54
N LEU A 128 8.89 18.71 -11.80
CA LEU A 128 7.92 19.25 -12.75
C LEU A 128 7.37 20.61 -12.30
N ALA A 129 7.06 20.75 -11.01
CA ALA A 129 6.58 22.01 -10.45
C ALA A 129 7.64 23.12 -10.55
N GLU A 130 8.91 22.82 -10.32
CA GLU A 130 10.01 23.78 -10.45
C GLU A 130 10.23 24.17 -11.92
N ARG A 131 10.32 23.17 -12.81
CA ARG A 131 10.48 23.39 -14.25
C ARG A 131 9.33 24.20 -14.87
N SER A 132 8.14 24.16 -14.27
CA SER A 132 7.00 24.95 -14.72
C SER A 132 7.22 26.47 -14.62
N LYS A 133 8.13 26.92 -13.77
CA LYS A 133 8.41 28.35 -13.54
C LYS A 133 9.26 28.99 -14.66
N SER A 134 10.08 28.19 -15.32
CA SER A 134 11.07 28.67 -16.31
C SER A 134 10.75 28.27 -17.75
N THR A 135 9.81 27.34 -17.97
CA THR A 135 9.44 26.90 -19.32
C THR A 135 8.31 27.75 -19.93
N VAL A 136 8.39 27.98 -21.24
CA VAL A 136 7.25 28.47 -22.05
C VAL A 136 6.39 27.31 -22.60
N ASN A 137 6.93 26.10 -22.62
CA ASN A 137 6.23 24.93 -23.15
C ASN A 137 5.33 24.30 -22.07
N LYS A 138 4.02 24.60 -22.17
CA LYS A 138 2.96 24.03 -21.33
C LYS A 138 3.20 24.16 -19.80
N PRO A 139 3.54 25.35 -19.27
CA PRO A 139 3.86 25.54 -17.84
C PRO A 139 2.74 25.08 -16.91
N ASN A 140 1.48 25.38 -17.25
CA ASN A 140 0.31 24.94 -16.49
C ASN A 140 0.21 23.41 -16.37
N ARG A 141 0.59 22.67 -17.42
CA ARG A 141 0.57 21.20 -17.40
C ARG A 141 1.63 20.66 -16.46
N LEU A 142 2.86 21.15 -16.56
CA LEU A 142 3.95 20.71 -15.68
C LEU A 142 3.62 21.00 -14.21
N LYS A 143 3.11 22.20 -13.92
CA LYS A 143 2.72 22.57 -12.56
C LYS A 143 1.61 21.67 -12.02
N GLY A 144 0.54 21.46 -12.79
CA GLY A 144 -0.60 20.62 -12.38
C GLY A 144 -0.20 19.16 -12.18
N PHE A 145 0.56 18.59 -13.13
CA PHE A 145 1.04 17.21 -13.04
C PHE A 145 2.01 17.04 -11.87
N GLY A 146 2.93 18.00 -11.67
CA GLY A 146 3.86 18.00 -10.56
C GLY A 146 3.15 18.02 -9.20
N GLN A 147 2.18 18.93 -9.03
CA GLN A 147 1.36 18.99 -7.81
C GLN A 147 0.58 17.71 -7.56
N SER A 148 0.06 17.07 -8.61
CA SER A 148 -0.66 15.81 -8.50
C SER A 148 0.27 14.65 -8.10
N LEU A 149 1.46 14.56 -8.71
CA LEU A 149 2.46 13.56 -8.35
C LEU A 149 2.94 13.69 -6.91
N ILE A 150 3.15 14.91 -6.41
CA ILE A 150 3.50 15.15 -5.00
C ILE A 150 2.39 14.60 -4.09
N LEU A 151 1.13 14.94 -4.36
CA LEU A 151 0.00 14.48 -3.55
C LEU A 151 -0.13 12.96 -3.57
N GLN A 152 -0.09 12.36 -4.77
CA GLN A 152 -0.29 10.93 -4.93
C GLN A 152 0.88 10.12 -4.38
N GLY A 153 2.13 10.52 -4.65
CA GLY A 153 3.31 9.89 -4.07
C GLY A 153 3.32 10.03 -2.54
N SER A 154 2.90 11.17 -1.99
CA SER A 154 2.80 11.34 -0.52
C SER A 154 1.72 10.44 0.09
N PHE A 155 0.58 10.29 -0.58
CA PHE A 155 -0.48 9.35 -0.16
C PHE A 155 0.03 7.91 -0.16
N LEU A 156 0.66 7.46 -1.26
CA LEU A 156 1.18 6.11 -1.40
C LEU A 156 2.28 5.82 -0.37
N LEU A 157 3.20 6.78 -0.15
CA LEU A 157 4.26 6.62 0.85
C LEU A 157 3.69 6.36 2.24
N VAL A 158 2.67 7.11 2.63
CA VAL A 158 1.97 6.92 3.92
C VAL A 158 1.25 5.58 3.93
N PHE A 159 0.53 5.24 2.86
CA PHE A 159 -0.20 3.98 2.74
C PHE A 159 0.73 2.76 2.87
N ASP A 160 1.80 2.71 2.08
CA ASP A 160 2.77 1.60 2.07
C ASP A 160 3.53 1.50 3.38
N SER A 161 3.90 2.64 3.99
CA SER A 161 4.57 2.66 5.31
C SER A 161 3.65 2.13 6.41
N LEU A 162 2.39 2.57 6.44
CA LEU A 162 1.42 2.09 7.43
C LEU A 162 1.11 0.60 7.22
N PHE A 163 0.99 0.17 5.97
CA PHE A 163 0.75 -1.23 5.67
C PHE A 163 1.95 -2.09 6.04
N TYR A 164 3.18 -1.63 5.79
CA TYR A 164 4.40 -2.28 6.24
C TYR A 164 4.45 -2.41 7.76
N ILE A 165 4.16 -1.34 8.50
CA ILE A 165 4.11 -1.36 9.97
C ILE A 165 3.04 -2.35 10.47
N ALA A 166 1.85 -2.36 9.83
CA ALA A 166 0.78 -3.28 10.18
C ALA A 166 1.18 -4.76 9.93
N LEU A 167 1.97 -5.05 8.90
CA LEU A 167 2.52 -6.38 8.66
C LEU A 167 3.58 -6.75 9.71
N LYS A 168 4.50 -5.82 10.02
CA LYS A 168 5.56 -6.01 11.01
C LYS A 168 5.07 -6.31 12.43
N GLN A 169 3.88 -5.83 12.81
CA GLN A 169 3.27 -6.18 14.10
C GLN A 169 3.01 -7.69 14.26
N THR A 170 2.97 -8.42 13.15
CA THR A 170 2.79 -9.89 13.14
C THR A 170 4.13 -10.65 13.21
N ASP A 171 5.28 -9.98 13.09
CA ASP A 171 6.60 -10.63 13.06
C ASP A 171 6.98 -11.27 14.39
N SER A 172 6.64 -10.63 15.51
CA SER A 172 6.90 -11.23 16.84
C SER A 172 6.18 -12.57 16.98
N GLN A 173 4.97 -12.68 16.43
CA GLN A 173 4.18 -13.92 16.42
C GLN A 173 4.82 -14.99 15.52
N TRP A 174 5.41 -14.58 14.38
CA TRP A 174 6.21 -15.47 13.54
C TRP A 174 7.48 -15.98 14.26
N LEU A 175 8.17 -15.11 15.01
CA LEU A 175 9.35 -15.47 15.80
C LEU A 175 9.02 -16.43 16.95
N GLU A 176 7.92 -16.20 17.68
CA GLU A 176 7.46 -17.11 18.73
C GLU A 176 7.14 -18.50 18.18
N LEU A 177 6.44 -18.58 17.04
CA LEU A 177 6.21 -19.87 16.37
C LEU A 177 7.52 -20.54 15.94
N ALA A 178 8.50 -19.78 15.44
CA ALA A 178 9.81 -20.31 15.08
C ALA A 178 10.58 -20.88 16.29
N GLN A 179 10.53 -20.19 17.43
CA GLN A 179 11.20 -20.65 18.67
C GLN A 179 10.54 -21.90 19.27
N ASN A 180 9.22 -22.04 19.07
CA ASN A 180 8.47 -23.23 19.48
C ASN A 180 8.68 -24.42 18.52
N VAL A 181 9.34 -24.21 17.38
CA VAL A 181 9.73 -25.24 16.40
C VAL A 181 11.25 -25.44 16.49
N ALA A 182 11.70 -26.34 17.37
CA ALA A 182 13.11 -26.65 17.53
C ALA A 182 13.53 -27.74 16.53
N VAL A 183 14.50 -27.44 15.66
CA VAL A 183 15.11 -28.41 14.73
C VAL A 183 16.25 -29.13 15.45
N GLY A 184 16.07 -30.43 15.71
CA GLY A 184 17.10 -31.30 16.27
C GLY A 184 17.77 -32.16 15.19
N PRO A 185 18.91 -32.82 15.50
CA PRO A 185 19.67 -33.62 14.53
C PRO A 185 18.85 -34.73 13.83
N ASN A 186 17.73 -35.16 14.41
CA ASN A 186 16.91 -36.27 13.93
C ASN A 186 15.45 -35.86 13.58
N GLY A 187 15.11 -34.57 13.54
CA GLY A 187 13.76 -34.14 13.15
C GLY A 187 13.31 -32.77 13.70
N ILE A 188 12.07 -32.40 13.35
CA ILE A 188 11.40 -31.19 13.83
C ILE A 188 10.68 -31.53 15.13
N SER A 189 11.03 -30.87 16.24
CA SER A 189 10.34 -31.01 17.53
C SER A 189 9.55 -29.74 17.87
N MET A 190 8.31 -29.90 18.31
CA MET A 190 7.51 -28.79 18.82
C MET A 190 7.70 -28.71 20.33
N SER A 191 8.26 -27.60 20.82
CA SER A 191 8.50 -27.35 22.24
C SER A 191 7.37 -26.47 22.78
N TYR A 192 6.48 -27.03 23.59
CA TYR A 192 5.49 -26.25 24.35
C TYR A 192 6.08 -25.91 25.72
N ARG A 193 6.26 -24.62 26.02
CA ARG A 193 6.67 -24.14 27.35
C ARG A 193 5.49 -23.43 28.01
N PHE A 194 5.12 -23.90 29.21
CA PHE A 194 4.14 -23.25 30.09
C PHE A 194 4.78 -22.13 30.89
#